data_AF-A0A0W0HLU3-F1
#
_entry.id   AF-A0A0W0HLU3-F1
#
_cell.length_a   1.000
_cell.length_b   1.000
_cell.length_c   1.000
_cell.angle_alpha   90.00
_cell.angle_beta   90.00
_cell.angle_gamma   90.00
#
_symmetry.space_group_name_H-M   'P 1'
#
loop_
_entity.id
_entity.type
_entity.pdbx_description
1 polymer ?
#
loop_
_entity_poly.entity_id
_entity_poly.type
_entity_poly.pdbx_seq_one_letter_code
_entity_poly.pdbx_strand_id
1 'polypeptide(L)'
;MTLRTLFLLGLVGLLAACSSNDAPKPAAAPPVAPSIKLPAGPGPLQPFQREISGQLLGVPAGAEVELAMLVIDDRGRPQKLLTNTLLKGNGQSLPFQLRFNPEAFPVGGRVELRGRASQSGQLILHLPSMRIDQPTTQALGQLQFVKAP
;
A
#
# COMPACT_ATOMS: atom_id res chain seq x y z
N MET A 1 37.16 -7.25 -61.99
CA MET A 1 36.28 -8.31 -61.46
C MET A 1 36.88 -8.84 -60.15
N THR A 2 36.70 -8.19 -59.00
CA THR A 2 37.34 -8.64 -57.73
C THR A 2 36.69 -8.09 -56.45
N LEU A 3 35.44 -7.58 -56.49
CA LEU A 3 34.79 -6.99 -55.30
C LEU A 3 33.56 -7.77 -54.79
N ARG A 4 33.25 -8.92 -55.41
CA ARG A 4 32.04 -9.70 -55.12
C ARG A 4 32.28 -10.90 -54.20
N THR A 5 33.54 -11.30 -54.03
CA THR A 5 33.90 -12.52 -53.29
C THR A 5 34.09 -12.28 -51.78
N LEU A 6 34.29 -11.04 -51.36
CA LEU A 6 34.47 -10.70 -49.93
C LEU A 6 33.15 -10.62 -49.14
N PHE A 7 32.02 -10.44 -49.82
CA PHE A 7 30.73 -10.29 -49.14
C PHE A 7 30.12 -11.64 -48.70
N LEU A 8 30.49 -12.74 -49.38
CA LEU A 8 29.99 -14.08 -49.08
C LEU A 8 30.68 -14.74 -47.88
N LEU A 9 31.90 -14.33 -47.52
CA LEU A 9 32.62 -14.88 -46.37
C LEU A 9 32.16 -14.27 -45.02
N GLY A 10 31.52 -13.09 -45.05
CA GLY A 10 30.98 -12.46 -43.84
C GLY A 10 29.69 -13.11 -43.33
N LEU A 11 28.89 -13.70 -44.22
CA LEU A 11 27.57 -14.23 -43.86
C LEU A 11 27.63 -15.59 -43.14
N VAL A 12 28.72 -16.35 -43.29
CA VAL A 12 28.91 -17.63 -42.58
C VAL A 12 29.43 -17.42 -41.15
N GLY A 13 30.12 -16.30 -40.89
CA GLY A 13 30.57 -15.94 -39.54
C GLY A 13 29.45 -15.54 -38.57
N LEU A 14 28.35 -14.97 -39.09
CA LEU A 14 27.22 -14.55 -38.24
C LEU A 14 26.35 -15.71 -37.75
N LEU A 15 26.40 -16.90 -38.36
CA LEU A 15 25.60 -18.05 -37.94
C LEU A 15 26.24 -18.88 -36.82
N ALA A 16 27.52 -18.68 -36.50
CA ALA A 16 28.21 -19.44 -35.44
C ALA A 16 28.03 -18.82 -34.03
N ALA A 17 27.37 -17.68 -33.90
CA ALA A 17 27.21 -16.97 -32.62
C ALA A 17 25.91 -17.30 -31.86
N CYS A 18 25.04 -18.17 -32.38
CA CYS A 18 23.74 -18.50 -31.77
C CYS A 18 23.66 -19.91 -31.16
N SER A 19 24.77 -20.48 -30.69
CA SER A 19 24.76 -21.72 -29.93
C SER A 19 25.58 -21.62 -28.65
N SER A 20 25.24 -20.65 -27.80
CA SER A 20 25.61 -20.73 -26.37
C SER A 20 24.42 -21.30 -25.61
N ASN A 21 24.42 -22.63 -25.52
CA ASN A 21 23.58 -23.38 -24.60
C ASN A 21 24.21 -23.31 -23.22
N ASP A 22 23.94 -22.23 -22.48
CA ASP A 22 24.25 -22.16 -21.05
C ASP A 22 23.04 -22.70 -20.28
N ALA A 23 23.23 -23.86 -19.66
CA ALA A 23 22.26 -24.40 -18.72
C ALA A 23 22.02 -23.38 -17.60
N PRO A 24 20.77 -23.13 -17.16
CA PRO A 24 20.52 -22.16 -16.11
C PRO A 24 21.18 -22.62 -14.82
N LYS A 25 22.28 -21.97 -14.44
CA LYS A 25 22.82 -22.09 -13.10
C LYS A 25 21.70 -21.71 -12.13
N PRO A 26 21.37 -22.53 -11.12
CA PRO A 26 20.33 -22.19 -10.16
C PRO A 26 20.59 -20.79 -9.61
N ALA A 27 19.65 -19.88 -9.88
CA ALA A 27 19.69 -18.54 -9.32
C ALA A 27 19.79 -18.67 -7.81
N ALA A 28 20.81 -18.06 -7.22
CA ALA A 28 20.88 -17.92 -5.77
C ALA A 28 19.55 -17.33 -5.29
N ALA A 29 18.97 -17.93 -4.24
CA ALA A 29 17.73 -17.45 -3.66
C ALA A 29 17.84 -15.94 -3.41
N PRO A 30 16.82 -15.14 -3.77
CA PRO A 30 16.84 -13.71 -3.50
C PRO A 30 17.12 -13.50 -2.01
N PRO A 31 17.94 -12.50 -1.64
CA PRO A 31 18.18 -12.19 -0.24
C PRO A 31 16.82 -12.02 0.43
N VAL A 32 16.60 -12.79 1.49
CA VAL A 32 15.41 -12.65 2.34
C VAL A 32 15.28 -11.18 2.69
N ALA A 33 14.20 -10.55 2.22
CA ALA A 33 13.91 -9.17 2.54
C ALA A 33 14.00 -9.02 4.07
N PRO A 34 14.71 -8.01 4.59
CA PRO A 34 14.82 -7.82 6.03
C PRO A 34 13.42 -7.84 6.60
N SER A 35 13.16 -8.75 7.53
CA SER A 35 11.89 -8.86 8.22
C SER A 35 11.61 -7.51 8.85
N ILE A 36 10.74 -6.73 8.22
CA ILE A 36 10.27 -5.45 8.76
C ILE A 36 9.61 -5.84 10.08
N LYS A 37 10.27 -5.52 11.20
CA LYS A 37 9.65 -5.61 12.52
C LYS A 37 8.45 -4.68 12.46
N LEU A 38 7.28 -5.25 12.23
CA LEU A 38 6.03 -4.53 12.34
C LEU A 38 6.00 -3.98 13.77
N PRO A 39 5.70 -2.68 13.97
CA PRO A 39 5.45 -2.14 15.30
C PRO A 39 4.52 -3.08 16.06
N ALA A 40 4.70 -3.22 17.37
CA ALA A 40 3.82 -4.05 18.19
C ALA A 40 2.37 -3.63 17.93
N GLY A 41 1.65 -4.44 17.17
CA GLY A 41 0.25 -4.21 16.85
C GLY A 41 -0.61 -4.29 18.11
N PRO A 42 -1.92 -4.02 18.02
CA PRO A 42 -2.83 -3.96 19.17
C PRO A 42 -3.07 -5.30 19.92
N GLY A 43 -2.09 -6.20 20.01
CA GLY A 43 -2.24 -7.54 20.60
C GLY A 43 -3.14 -8.45 19.74
N PRO A 44 -3.60 -9.60 20.26
CA PRO A 44 -4.53 -10.46 19.53
C PRO A 44 -5.88 -9.77 19.27
N LEU A 45 -6.46 -9.98 18.08
CA LEU A 45 -7.81 -9.51 17.75
C LEU A 45 -8.84 -10.26 18.61
N GLN A 46 -9.69 -9.51 19.30
CA GLN A 46 -10.73 -10.08 20.16
C GLN A 46 -11.91 -10.60 19.33
N PRO A 47 -12.65 -11.65 19.75
CA PRO A 47 -13.74 -12.23 18.96
C PRO A 47 -14.86 -11.24 18.56
N PHE A 48 -15.12 -10.25 19.43
CA PHE A 48 -16.13 -9.21 19.23
C PHE A 48 -15.62 -8.01 18.40
N GLN A 49 -14.37 -8.03 17.94
CA GLN A 49 -13.77 -6.95 17.16
C GLN A 49 -13.57 -7.36 15.70
N ARG A 50 -13.57 -6.38 14.82
CA ARG A 50 -13.12 -6.51 13.43
C ARG A 50 -12.01 -5.50 13.17
N GLU A 51 -11.26 -5.74 12.12
CA GLU A 51 -10.07 -4.95 11.80
C GLU A 51 -10.04 -4.56 10.32
N ILE A 52 -9.73 -3.29 10.07
CA ILE A 52 -9.28 -2.83 8.76
C ILE A 52 -7.77 -2.66 8.80
N SER A 53 -7.06 -3.21 7.82
CA SER A 53 -5.61 -3.08 7.71
C SER A 53 -5.15 -2.69 6.31
N GLY A 54 -3.92 -2.19 6.22
CA GLY A 54 -3.30 -1.86 4.94
C GLY A 54 -1.99 -1.09 5.11
N GLN A 55 -1.54 -0.48 4.02
CA GLN A 55 -0.31 0.28 3.91
C GLN A 55 -0.62 1.69 3.41
N LEU A 56 -0.19 2.72 4.12
CA LEU A 56 -0.30 4.11 3.69
C LEU A 56 0.95 4.51 2.91
N LEU A 57 0.77 5.05 1.72
CA LEU A 57 1.83 5.52 0.84
C LEU A 57 1.88 7.05 0.79
N GLY A 58 3.08 7.59 0.56
CA GLY A 58 3.30 9.03 0.38
C GLY A 58 3.39 9.84 1.67
N VAL A 59 3.39 9.21 2.85
CA VAL A 59 3.51 9.90 4.14
C VAL A 59 4.99 10.23 4.41
N PRO A 60 5.39 11.52 4.51
CA PRO A 60 6.77 11.88 4.77
C PRO A 60 7.20 11.56 6.21
N ALA A 61 8.51 11.49 6.43
CA ALA A 61 9.06 11.27 7.77
C ALA A 61 8.69 12.44 8.70
N GLY A 62 8.30 12.12 9.93
CA GLY A 62 7.93 13.10 10.94
C GLY A 62 6.51 13.66 10.82
N ALA A 63 5.74 13.29 9.78
CA ALA A 63 4.33 13.63 9.73
C ALA A 63 3.51 12.83 10.75
N GLU A 64 2.50 13.45 11.31
CA GLU A 64 1.49 12.83 12.17
C GLU A 64 0.29 12.46 11.33
N VAL A 65 -0.05 11.18 11.28
CA VAL A 65 -1.19 10.67 10.53
C VAL A 65 -2.30 10.30 11.49
N GLU A 66 -3.49 10.82 11.25
CA GLU A 66 -4.72 10.34 11.87
C GLU A 66 -5.58 9.63 10.84
N LEU A 67 -5.97 8.40 11.16
CA LEU A 67 -6.88 7.59 10.35
C LEU A 67 -8.15 7.31 11.17
N ALA A 68 -9.32 7.52 10.57
CA ALA A 68 -10.61 7.40 11.25
C ALA A 68 -11.64 6.69 10.37
N MET A 69 -12.45 5.83 11.00
CA MET A 69 -13.68 5.30 10.40
C MET A 69 -14.86 6.11 10.91
N LEU A 70 -15.63 6.66 9.99
CA LEU A 70 -16.70 7.61 10.26
C LEU A 70 -18.00 7.14 9.61
N VAL A 71 -19.11 7.24 10.33
CA VAL A 71 -20.43 7.27 9.71
C VAL A 71 -20.63 8.64 9.08
N ILE A 72 -21.09 8.70 7.83
CA ILE A 72 -21.31 9.93 7.08
C ILE A 72 -22.77 10.05 6.62
N ASP A 73 -23.26 11.28 6.51
CA ASP A 73 -24.59 11.57 5.94
C ASP A 73 -24.56 11.59 4.40
N ASP A 74 -25.71 11.85 3.78
CA ASP A 74 -25.87 11.92 2.32
C ASP A 74 -25.02 13.02 1.67
N ARG A 75 -24.65 14.06 2.43
CA ARG A 75 -23.80 15.18 2.00
C ARG A 75 -22.32 14.95 2.27
N GLY A 76 -21.93 13.74 2.73
CA GLY A 76 -20.55 13.40 3.05
C GLY A 76 -20.03 14.03 4.34
N ARG A 77 -20.91 14.51 5.23
CA ARG A 77 -20.53 15.10 6.51
C ARG A 77 -20.41 14.02 7.59
N PRO A 78 -19.32 13.98 8.37
CA PRO A 78 -19.19 13.05 9.49
C PRO A 78 -20.32 13.23 10.52
N GLN A 79 -20.95 12.13 10.90
CA GLN A 79 -22.02 12.08 11.91
C GLN A 79 -21.55 11.40 13.20
N LYS A 80 -20.71 10.36 13.08
CA LYS A 80 -20.24 9.57 14.22
C LYS A 80 -18.87 8.98 13.94
N LEU A 81 -17.99 9.01 14.93
CA LEU A 81 -16.72 8.28 14.93
C LEU A 81 -16.95 6.83 15.38
N LEU A 82 -16.49 5.87 14.57
CA LEU A 82 -16.50 4.46 14.92
C LEU A 82 -15.20 4.06 15.63
N THR A 83 -14.06 4.53 15.10
CA THR A 83 -12.71 4.29 15.66
C THR A 83 -11.70 5.20 14.98
N ASN A 84 -10.59 5.50 15.65
CA ASN A 84 -9.44 6.20 15.08
C ASN A 84 -8.11 5.60 15.54
N THR A 85 -7.04 5.91 14.82
CA THR A 85 -5.66 5.62 15.22
C THR A 85 -4.74 6.77 14.80
N LEU A 86 -3.68 6.97 15.57
CA LEU A 86 -2.60 7.92 15.30
C LEU A 86 -1.33 7.14 14.95
N LEU A 87 -0.69 7.53 13.86
CA LEU A 87 0.52 6.93 13.35
C LEU A 87 1.57 8.01 13.09
N LYS A 88 2.85 7.65 13.21
CA LYS A 88 3.96 8.55 12.89
C LYS A 88 4.61 8.12 11.58
N GLY A 89 4.65 9.04 10.63
CA GLY A 89 5.33 8.88 9.35
C GLY A 89 6.84 8.67 9.55
N ASN A 90 7.37 7.67 8.87
CA ASN A 90 8.81 7.36 8.83
C ASN A 90 9.43 7.59 7.45
N GLY A 91 8.67 8.17 6.51
CA GLY A 91 9.09 8.39 5.12
C GLY A 91 9.10 7.13 4.26
N GLN A 92 8.55 6.02 4.76
CA GLN A 92 8.36 4.76 4.05
C GLN A 92 6.87 4.42 3.97
N SER A 93 6.54 3.28 3.34
CA SER A 93 5.20 2.71 3.43
C SER A 93 4.83 2.46 4.89
N LEU A 94 3.72 3.03 5.35
CA LEU A 94 3.32 3.02 6.75
C LEU A 94 2.19 2.00 6.98
N PRO A 95 2.44 0.86 7.64
CA PRO A 95 1.38 -0.09 7.98
C PRO A 95 0.37 0.53 8.94
N PHE A 96 -0.89 0.18 8.77
CA PHE A 96 -1.95 0.53 9.72
C PHE A 96 -2.85 -0.66 10.02
N GLN A 97 -3.39 -0.65 11.23
CA GLN A 97 -4.45 -1.54 11.69
C GLN A 97 -5.44 -0.67 12.48
N LEU A 98 -6.72 -0.85 12.19
CA LEU A 98 -7.80 -0.08 12.78
C LEU A 98 -8.91 -1.02 13.22
N ARG A 99 -9.03 -1.22 14.53
CA ARG A 99 -10.01 -2.13 15.11
C ARG A 99 -11.30 -1.40 15.44
N PHE A 100 -12.43 -2.06 15.21
CA PHE A 100 -13.76 -1.50 15.42
C PHE A 100 -14.74 -2.55 15.95
N ASN A 101 -15.78 -2.09 16.62
CA ASN A 101 -16.93 -2.92 16.98
C ASN A 101 -17.88 -3.04 15.77
N PRO A 102 -18.08 -4.23 15.19
CA PRO A 102 -18.99 -4.41 14.05
C PRO A 102 -20.45 -4.10 14.38
N GLU A 103 -20.88 -4.21 15.64
CA GLU A 103 -22.25 -3.88 16.06
C GLU A 103 -22.54 -2.37 16.02
N ALA A 104 -21.50 -1.53 16.02
CA ALA A 104 -21.65 -0.09 15.90
C ALA A 104 -21.86 0.38 14.45
N PHE A 105 -21.79 -0.54 13.48
CA PHE A 105 -21.95 -0.24 12.06
C PHE A 105 -23.42 0.07 11.74
N PRO A 106 -23.71 1.17 11.02
CA PRO A 106 -25.09 1.60 10.81
C PRO A 106 -25.84 0.69 9.83
N VAL A 107 -27.12 0.45 10.10
CA VAL A 107 -28.04 -0.16 9.12
C VAL A 107 -28.46 0.91 8.12
N GLY A 108 -28.20 0.69 6.83
CA GLY A 108 -28.56 1.64 5.76
C GLY A 108 -27.74 2.95 5.72
N GLY A 109 -26.78 3.12 6.63
CA GLY A 109 -25.86 4.25 6.64
C GLY A 109 -24.62 4.01 5.78
N ARG A 110 -23.83 5.08 5.59
CA ARG A 110 -22.55 5.01 4.86
C ARG A 110 -21.39 5.16 5.84
N VAL A 111 -20.40 4.29 5.72
CA VAL A 111 -19.16 4.35 6.50
C VAL A 111 -18.00 4.64 5.56
N GLU A 112 -17.14 5.57 5.97
CA GLU A 112 -15.91 5.91 5.25
C GLU A 112 -14.69 5.81 6.15
N LEU A 113 -13.59 5.34 5.56
CA LEU A 113 -12.25 5.53 6.05
C LEU A 113 -11.73 6.89 5.54
N ARG A 114 -11.31 7.74 6.46
CA ARG A 114 -10.67 9.03 6.17
C ARG A 114 -9.34 9.12 6.86
N GLY A 115 -8.40 9.81 6.23
CA GLY A 115 -7.06 10.01 6.76
C GLY A 115 -6.58 11.43 6.54
N ARG A 116 -5.85 11.97 7.50
CA ARG A 116 -5.14 13.25 7.40
C ARG A 116 -3.71 13.10 7.88
N ALA A 117 -2.78 13.76 7.21
CA ALA A 117 -1.40 13.85 7.66
C ALA A 117 -1.03 15.31 7.88
N SER A 118 -0.48 15.61 9.05
CA SER A 118 -0.04 16.94 9.44
C SER A 118 1.45 16.96 9.71
N GLN A 119 2.09 18.09 9.46
CA GLN A 119 3.48 18.33 9.83
C GLN A 119 3.58 19.70 10.48
N SER A 120 4.16 19.76 11.67
CA SER A 120 4.26 21.01 12.45
C SER A 120 2.90 21.71 12.63
N GLY A 121 1.84 20.94 12.85
CA GLY A 121 0.46 21.44 13.01
C GLY A 121 -0.26 21.83 11.71
N GLN A 122 0.41 21.80 10.56
CA GLN A 122 -0.18 22.11 9.26
C GLN A 122 -0.64 20.82 8.56
N LEU A 123 -1.89 20.80 8.07
CA LEU A 123 -2.38 19.72 7.21
C LEU A 123 -1.62 19.74 5.88
N ILE A 124 -0.94 18.64 5.54
CA ILE A 124 -0.14 18.54 4.32
C ILE A 124 -0.69 17.52 3.32
N LEU A 125 -1.37 16.48 3.80
CA LEU A 125 -1.92 15.41 2.98
C LEU A 125 -3.28 14.96 3.51
N HIS A 126 -4.09 14.38 2.62
CA HIS A 126 -5.29 13.64 2.98
C HIS A 126 -5.37 12.31 2.23
N LEU A 127 -6.09 11.37 2.81
CA LEU A 127 -6.51 10.16 2.11
C LEU A 127 -7.80 10.46 1.34
N PRO A 128 -7.93 10.07 0.06
CA PRO A 128 -9.22 10.08 -0.62
C PRO A 128 -10.25 9.26 0.16
N SER A 129 -11.48 9.78 0.32
CA SER A 129 -12.54 9.07 1.03
C SER A 129 -12.72 7.66 0.48
N MET A 130 -12.59 6.65 1.35
CA MET A 130 -12.76 5.26 0.97
C MET A 130 -13.98 4.68 1.68
N ARG A 131 -14.93 4.17 0.91
CA ARG A 131 -16.14 3.54 1.45
C ARG A 131 -15.81 2.18 2.06
N ILE A 132 -16.38 1.91 3.22
CA ILE A 132 -16.36 0.61 3.89
C ILE A 132 -17.78 0.07 3.83
N ASP A 133 -18.01 -1.00 3.08
CA ASP A 133 -19.36 -1.52 2.84
C ASP A 133 -19.78 -2.60 3.84
N GLN A 134 -18.82 -3.32 4.41
CA GLN A 134 -19.09 -4.45 5.31
C GLN A 134 -18.40 -4.27 6.66
N PRO A 135 -19.08 -4.62 7.77
CA PRO A 135 -18.48 -4.63 9.11
C PRO A 135 -17.68 -5.91 9.36
N THR A 136 -16.75 -6.24 8.46
CA THR A 136 -15.92 -7.46 8.52
C THR A 136 -14.45 -7.11 8.59
N THR A 137 -13.62 -8.08 8.98
CA THR A 137 -12.17 -7.90 8.91
C THR A 137 -11.73 -7.91 7.46
N GLN A 138 -11.01 -6.89 7.03
CA GLN A 138 -10.57 -6.75 5.64
C GLN A 138 -9.23 -6.00 5.50
N ALA A 139 -8.44 -6.43 4.53
CA ALA A 139 -7.21 -5.75 4.13
C ALA A 139 -7.49 -4.88 2.90
N LEU A 140 -7.19 -3.58 2.99
CA LEU A 140 -7.42 -2.60 1.93
C LEU A 140 -6.24 -2.46 0.97
N GLY A 141 -5.13 -3.15 1.24
CA GLY A 141 -3.91 -3.07 0.44
C GLY A 141 -3.20 -1.72 0.61
N GLN A 142 -2.71 -1.16 -0.50
CA GLN A 142 -1.94 0.07 -0.51
C GLN A 142 -2.84 1.28 -0.78
N LEU A 143 -2.77 2.28 0.11
CA LEU A 143 -3.62 3.47 0.10
C LEU A 143 -2.74 4.71 -0.06
N GLN A 144 -2.96 5.46 -1.14
CA GLN A 144 -2.15 6.64 -1.45
C GLN A 144 -2.71 7.90 -0.79
N PHE A 145 -1.91 8.56 0.05
CA PHE A 145 -2.19 9.92 0.47
C PHE A 145 -1.89 10.90 -0.67
N VAL A 146 -2.73 11.91 -0.81
CA VAL A 146 -2.59 12.98 -1.81
C VAL A 146 -2.48 14.33 -1.11
N LYS A 147 -1.99 15.34 -1.85
CA LYS A 147 -1.80 16.69 -1.31
C LYS A 147 -3.12 17.25 -0.77
N ALA A 148 -3.06 17.87 0.41
CA ALA A 148 -4.19 18.63 0.95
C ALA A 148 -4.52 19.82 0.01
N PRO A 149 -5.82 20.13 -0.18
CA PRO A 149 -6.26 21.28 -0.97
C PRO A 149 -5.83 22.61 -0.35
#